data_AF-A0A818LH23-F1
#
_entry.id   AF-A0A818LH23-F1
#
_cell.length_a   1.000
_cell.length_b   1.000
_cell.length_c   1.000
_cell.angle_alpha   90.00
_cell.angle_beta   90.00
_cell.angle_gamma   90.00
#
_symmetry.space_group_name_H-M   'P 1'
#
loop_
_entity.id
_entity.type
_entity.pdbx_description
1 polymer ?
#
loop_
_entity_poly.entity_id
_entity_poly.type
_entity_poly.pdbx_seq_one_letter_code
_entity_poly.pdbx_strand_id
1 'polypeptide(L)'
;MEEINKWKEDSIIKIQQIAEECKQLLIQYTNKYFNQLEIDLVKLTDQLRQTRQENDFNEIDLNQLKEKLTQLKKDLDQPPKVSITQDSTCFIKKISIIRSS
;
A
#
# COMPACT_ATOMS: atom_id res chain seq x y z
N MET A 1 13.73 41.89 -11.42
CA MET A 1 12.58 41.18 -12.04
C MET A 1 12.97 39.76 -12.44
N GLU A 2 14.13 39.55 -13.08
CA GLU A 2 14.60 38.22 -13.50
C GLU A 2 14.79 37.23 -12.34
N GLU A 3 15.35 37.67 -11.20
CA GLU A 3 15.51 36.81 -10.02
C GLU A 3 14.17 36.33 -9.43
N ILE A 4 13.16 37.19 -9.42
CA ILE A 4 11.81 36.84 -8.96
C ILE A 4 11.17 35.82 -9.91
N ASN A 5 11.35 36.00 -11.22
CA ASN A 5 10.88 35.03 -12.21
C ASN A 5 11.57 33.68 -12.05
N LYS A 6 12.89 33.69 -11.79
CA LYS A 6 13.66 32.48 -11.53
C LYS A 6 13.19 31.76 -10.25
N TRP A 7 12.98 32.50 -9.16
CA TRP A 7 12.45 31.91 -7.92
C TRP A 7 11.06 31.31 -8.08
N LYS A 8 10.21 31.96 -8.88
CA LYS A 8 8.88 31.42 -9.21
C LYS A 8 9.01 30.09 -9.96
N GLU A 9 9.85 30.06 -10.99
CA GLU A 9 10.05 28.86 -11.80
C GLU A 9 10.65 27.71 -10.98
N ASP A 10 11.71 27.98 -10.22
CA ASP A 10 12.35 27.00 -9.34
C ASP A 10 11.36 26.44 -8.29
N SER A 11 10.46 27.29 -7.78
CA SER A 11 9.43 26.86 -6.83
C SER A 11 8.38 25.96 -7.47
N ILE A 12 7.95 26.27 -8.70
CA ILE A 12 7.01 25.43 -9.46
C ILE A 12 7.62 24.05 -9.72
N ILE A 13 8.87 24.02 -10.19
CA ILE A 13 9.59 22.77 -10.47
C ILE A 13 9.68 21.91 -9.21
N LYS A 14 10.07 22.49 -8.07
CA LYS A 14 10.15 21.76 -6.79
C LYS A 14 8.81 21.19 -6.36
N ILE A 15 7.73 21.95 -6.49
CA ILE A 15 6.38 21.48 -6.13
C ILE A 15 5.97 20.30 -7.02
N GLN A 16 6.25 20.38 -8.33
CA GLN A 16 5.98 19.30 -9.28
C GLN A 16 6.78 18.04 -8.97
N GLN A 17 8.08 18.19 -8.67
CA GLN A 17 8.95 17.08 -8.29
C GLN A 17 8.44 16.38 -7.03
N ILE A 18 8.13 17.13 -5.97
CA ILE A 18 7.59 16.59 -4.73
C ILE A 18 6.26 15.87 -4.96
N ALA A 19 5.38 16.42 -5.81
CA ALA A 19 4.11 15.79 -6.14
C ALA A 19 4.30 14.45 -6.88
N GLU A 20 5.21 14.40 -7.84
CA GLU A 20 5.52 13.16 -8.57
C GLU A 20 6.18 12.12 -7.66
N GLU A 21 7.13 12.52 -6.81
CA GLU A 21 7.73 11.63 -5.81
C GLU A 21 6.68 11.03 -4.87
N CYS A 22 5.74 11.86 -4.38
CA CYS A 22 4.64 11.38 -3.54
C CYS A 22 3.76 10.37 -4.30
N LYS A 23 3.43 10.66 -5.56
CA LYS A 23 2.65 9.76 -6.41
C LYS A 23 3.36 8.42 -6.63
N GLN A 24 4.66 8.44 -6.92
CA GLN A 24 5.47 7.23 -7.10
C GLN A 24 5.54 6.40 -5.81
N LEU A 25 5.75 7.04 -4.67
CA LEU A 25 5.72 6.37 -3.36
C LEU A 25 4.36 5.72 -3.08
N LEU A 26 3.26 6.41 -3.38
CA LEU A 26 1.92 5.85 -3.22
C LEU A 26 1.75 4.58 -4.07
N ILE A 27 2.12 4.65 -5.35
CA ILE A 27 2.06 3.50 -6.28
C ILE A 27 2.92 2.34 -5.75
N GLN A 28 4.14 2.61 -5.27
CA GLN A 28 5.01 1.58 -4.71
C GLN A 28 4.39 0.91 -3.47
N TYR A 29 3.81 1.69 -2.56
CA TYR A 29 3.13 1.14 -1.39
C TYR A 29 1.92 0.28 -1.77
N THR A 30 1.10 0.77 -2.71
CA THR A 30 -0.05 0.04 -3.22
C THR A 30 0.36 -1.28 -3.87
N ASN A 31 1.36 -1.25 -4.76
CA ASN A 31 1.87 -2.45 -5.42
C ASN A 31 2.44 -3.45 -4.43
N LYS A 32 3.25 -2.98 -3.45
CA LYS A 32 3.81 -3.86 -2.42
C LYS A 32 2.72 -4.54 -1.59
N TYR A 33 1.66 -3.81 -1.25
CA TYR A 33 0.53 -4.34 -0.51
C TYR A 33 -0.20 -5.44 -1.29
N PHE A 34 -0.58 -5.17 -2.53
CA PHE A 34 -1.31 -6.15 -3.35
C PHE A 34 -0.45 -7.36 -3.73
N ASN A 35 0.85 -7.18 -3.97
CA ASN A 35 1.76 -8.31 -4.20
C ASN A 35 1.85 -9.23 -2.97
N GLN A 36 1.86 -8.68 -1.76
CA GLN A 36 1.85 -9.48 -0.55
C GLN A 36 0.54 -10.27 -0.39
N LEU A 37 -0.60 -9.62 -0.68
CA LEU A 37 -1.91 -10.24 -0.65
C LEU A 37 -2.02 -11.39 -1.66
N GLU A 38 -1.47 -11.21 -2.86
CA GLU A 38 -1.39 -12.26 -3.90
C GLU A 38 -0.56 -13.46 -3.41
N ILE A 39 0.64 -13.21 -2.85
CA ILE A 39 1.49 -14.27 -2.28
C ILE A 39 0.74 -15.07 -1.21
N ASP A 40 0.03 -14.39 -0.31
CA ASP A 40 -0.67 -15.04 0.79
C ASP A 40 -1.90 -15.83 0.30
N LEU A 41 -2.58 -15.36 -0.76
CA LEU A 41 -3.64 -16.12 -1.43
C LEU A 41 -3.11 -17.37 -2.14
N VAL A 42 -1.96 -17.28 -2.81
CA VAL A 42 -1.30 -18.44 -3.44
C VAL A 42 -0.92 -19.48 -2.37
N LYS A 43 -0.32 -19.06 -1.26
CA LYS A 43 0.00 -19.97 -0.14
C LYS A 43 -1.24 -20.65 0.42
N LEU A 44 -2.35 -19.92 0.59
CA LEU A 44 -3.60 -20.50 1.06
C LEU A 44 -4.14 -21.55 0.09
N THR A 45 -4.03 -21.28 -1.22
CA THR A 45 -4.42 -22.22 -2.28
C THR A 45 -3.57 -23.49 -2.24
N ASP A 46 -2.26 -23.35 -2.04
CA ASP A 46 -1.35 -24.49 -1.90
C ASP A 46 -1.65 -25.32 -0.64
N GLN A 47 -1.90 -24.67 0.50
CA GLN A 47 -2.33 -25.34 1.73
C GLN A 47 -3.60 -26.16 1.49
N LEU A 48 -4.62 -25.56 0.87
CA LEU A 48 -5.88 -26.25 0.55
C LEU A 48 -5.68 -27.44 -0.38
N ARG A 49 -4.71 -27.37 -1.32
CA ARG A 49 -4.36 -28.50 -2.18
C ARG A 49 -3.67 -29.62 -1.40
N GLN A 50 -2.74 -29.29 -0.50
CA GLN A 50 -2.02 -30.25 0.33
C GLN A 50 -2.97 -30.98 1.29
N THR A 51 -3.84 -30.27 2.00
CA THR A 51 -4.77 -30.91 2.95
C THR A 51 -5.75 -31.85 2.24
N ARG A 52 -6.11 -31.58 0.98
CA ARG A 52 -6.92 -32.52 0.15
C ARG A 52 -6.16 -33.78 -0.23
N GLN A 53 -4.84 -33.73 -0.36
CA GLN A 53 -4.00 -34.88 -0.75
C GLN A 53 -3.68 -35.79 0.44
N GLU A 54 -3.56 -35.21 1.64
CA GLU A 54 -3.19 -35.95 2.85
C GLU A 54 -4.33 -36.80 3.44
N ASN A 55 -5.56 -36.68 2.92
CA ASN A 55 -6.75 -37.45 3.32
C ASN A 55 -7.11 -37.43 4.83
N ASP A 56 -6.39 -36.62 5.61
CA ASP A 56 -6.57 -36.40 7.06
C ASP A 56 -7.26 -35.06 7.36
N PHE A 57 -7.95 -34.53 6.35
CA PHE A 57 -8.68 -33.28 6.39
C PHE A 57 -9.75 -33.33 7.49
N ASN A 58 -9.60 -32.51 8.52
CA ASN A 58 -10.57 -32.40 9.60
C ASN A 58 -11.20 -30.99 9.65
N GLU A 59 -12.19 -30.83 10.52
CA GLU A 59 -12.94 -29.58 10.67
C GLU A 59 -12.07 -28.42 11.17
N ILE A 60 -10.98 -28.70 11.89
CA ILE A 60 -10.04 -27.70 12.39
C ILE A 60 -9.30 -27.07 11.20
N ASP A 61 -8.81 -27.89 10.27
CA ASP A 61 -8.12 -27.40 9.07
C ASP A 61 -9.05 -26.57 8.18
N LEU A 62 -10.30 -27.00 8.02
CA LEU A 62 -11.31 -26.25 7.27
C LEU A 62 -11.59 -24.88 7.90
N ASN A 63 -11.72 -24.82 9.23
CA ASN A 63 -11.95 -23.57 9.94
C ASN A 63 -10.76 -22.63 9.83
N GLN A 64 -9.52 -23.12 9.95
CA GLN A 64 -8.33 -22.29 9.77
C GLN A 64 -8.21 -21.71 8.35
N LEU A 65 -8.47 -22.52 7.32
CA LEU A 65 -8.46 -22.07 5.93
C LEU A 65 -9.53 -20.99 5.69
N LYS A 66 -10.73 -21.19 6.26
CA LYS A 66 -11.84 -20.24 6.17
C LYS A 66 -11.52 -18.92 6.89
N GLU A 67 -10.91 -18.96 8.06
CA GLU A 67 -10.48 -17.77 8.81
C GLU A 67 -9.44 -16.98 8.01
N LYS A 68 -8.41 -17.65 7.49
CA LYS A 68 -7.38 -17.02 6.64
C LYS A 68 -7.98 -16.39 5.39
N LEU A 69 -8.91 -17.08 4.72
CA LEU A 69 -9.60 -16.54 3.55
C LEU A 69 -10.43 -15.30 3.91
N THR A 70 -11.13 -15.33 5.04
CA THR A 70 -11.95 -14.21 5.52
C THR A 70 -11.07 -13.00 5.84
N GLN A 71 -9.90 -13.21 6.43
CA GLN A 71 -8.94 -12.15 6.70
C GLN A 71 -8.37 -11.56 5.40
N LEU A 72 -7.95 -12.40 4.45
CA LEU A 72 -7.47 -11.93 3.14
C LEU A 72 -8.53 -11.11 2.39
N LYS A 73 -9.81 -11.53 2.48
CA LYS A 73 -10.91 -10.76 1.92
C LYS A 73 -11.05 -9.40 2.59
N LYS A 74 -10.99 -9.35 3.93
CA LYS A 74 -11.05 -8.09 4.67
C LYS A 74 -9.90 -7.17 4.30
N ASP A 75 -8.69 -7.71 4.19
CA ASP A 75 -7.50 -6.96 3.80
C ASP A 75 -7.65 -6.40 2.36
N LEU A 76 -8.20 -7.19 1.45
CA LEU A 76 -8.51 -6.75 0.09
C LEU A 76 -9.55 -5.61 0.06
N ASP A 77 -10.64 -5.76 0.83
CA ASP A 77 -11.73 -4.79 0.89
C ASP A 77 -11.36 -3.52 1.68
N GLN A 78 -10.37 -3.62 2.58
CA GLN A 78 -9.95 -2.56 3.50
C GLN A 78 -8.42 -2.42 3.54
N PRO A 79 -7.80 -1.93 2.45
CA PRO A 79 -6.37 -1.68 2.45
C PRO A 79 -6.00 -0.62 3.51
N PRO A 80 -4.75 -0.63 4.01
CA PRO A 80 -4.27 0.35 4.98
C PRO A 80 -4.52 1.78 4.52
N LYS A 81 -5.03 2.63 5.42
CA LYS A 81 -5.29 4.04 5.11
C LYS A 81 -3.97 4.78 4.92
N VAL A 82 -3.74 5.29 3.72
CA VAL A 82 -2.67 6.24 3.43
C VAL A 82 -3.20 7.65 3.66
N SER A 83 -2.49 8.44 4.47
CA SER A 83 -2.76 9.87 4.64
C SER A 83 -1.74 10.68 3.86
N ILE A 84 -2.25 11.65 3.09
CA ILE A 84 -1.43 12.66 2.43
C ILE A 84 -1.50 13.90 3.30
N THR A 85 -0.37 14.30 3.86
CA THR A 85 -0.29 15.50 4.69
C THR A 85 0.63 16.53 4.04
N GLN A 86 0.28 17.79 4.27
CA GLN A 86 1.07 18.93 3.84
C GLN A 86 1.60 19.62 5.08
N ASP A 87 2.92 19.77 5.17
CA ASP A 87 3.53 20.44 6.31
C ASP A 87 3.30 21.95 6.21
N SER A 88 2.60 22.50 7.20
CA SER A 88 2.14 23.90 7.22
C SER A 88 3.24 24.90 7.56
N THR A 89 4.42 24.42 7.97
CA THR A 89 5.44 25.24 8.63
C THR A 89 6.44 25.93 7.68
N CYS A 90 6.37 25.68 6.37
CA CYS A 90 7.36 26.20 5.42
C CYS A 90 6.74 27.03 4.28
N PHE A 91 7.47 28.08 3.83
CA PHE A 91 7.06 28.96 2.73
C PHE A 91 6.87 28.21 1.41
N ILE A 92 7.64 27.14 1.19
CA ILE A 92 7.37 26.11 0.18
C ILE A 92 6.92 24.86 0.93
N LYS A 93 5.64 24.53 0.79
CA LYS A 93 5.00 23.46 1.54
C LYS A 93 5.54 22.09 1.10
N LYS A 94 6.11 21.34 2.04
CA LYS A 94 6.56 19.96 1.81
C LYS A 94 5.35 19.02 1.88
N ILE A 95 5.14 18.22 0.84
CA ILE A 95 4.14 17.13 0.84
C ILE A 95 4.87 15.86 1.29
N SER A 96 4.27 15.07 2.15
CA SER A 96 4.86 13.82 2.64
C SER A 96 3.78 12.77 2.88
N ILE A 97 4.15 11.51 2.74
CA ILE A 97 3.27 10.37 2.97
C ILE A 97 3.62 9.74 4.31
N ILE A 98 2.62 9.60 5.18
CA ILE A 98 2.74 8.96 6.48
C ILE A 98 1.89 7.69 6.46
N ARG A 99 2.50 6.56 6.86
CA ARG A 99 1.80 5.29 7.04
C ARG A 99 1.07 5.32 8.38
N SER A 100 -0.25 5.17 8.34
CA SER A 100 -1.10 5.00 9.52
C SER A 100 -1.26 3.50 9.78
N SER A 101 -0.93 3.06 11.01
CA SER A 101 -1.14 1.69 11.49
C SER A 101 -2.58 1.42 11.88
#